data_AF-A0A2E3FB23-F1
#
_entry.id   AF-A0A2E3FB23-F1
#
_cell.length_a   1.000
_cell.length_b   1.000
_cell.length_c   1.000
_cell.angle_alpha   90.00
_cell.angle_beta   90.00
_cell.angle_gamma   90.00
#
_symmetry.space_group_name_H-M   'P 1'
#
loop_
_entity.id
_entity.type
_entity.pdbx_description
1 polymer ?
#
loop_
_entity_poly.entity_id
_entity_poly.type
_entity_poly.pdbx_seq_one_letter_code
_entity_poly.pdbx_strand_id
1 'polypeptide(L)'
;MLRSFIKALVLSTVGAMAWAEDAPLQRLNTGDDSRGWEGVGRLELGGSGFCTGALIAPDLVLTAAHCLFDPATGERVDFGKIEFLAGLRNGRAEAYRRIRRVVIHPSYRFSEKATAKRVRSDLALLQLLRPVRNTIVHPFETGVHPDQGDSVGVVSYALDRAAAPSLQEACDVIHRSKGVLVMSCDVNFGSSGAPVFRIQDGQAQIVSVISAKAQVDGQKVALGAQLDGSVELLKSQLSSGVGVTQDFMPRIRGAVPVTGRSVGGAKFVKP
;
A
#
# COMPACT_ATOMS: atom_id res chain seq x y z
N MET A 1 -79.93 9.42 -16.03
CA MET A 1 -78.74 8.95 -16.76
C MET A 1 -77.52 9.55 -16.08
N LEU A 2 -76.78 8.72 -15.33
CA LEU A 2 -75.77 9.13 -14.36
C LEU A 2 -74.40 9.31 -15.02
N ARG A 3 -73.73 10.39 -14.63
CA ARG A 3 -72.44 10.92 -15.11
C ARG A 3 -71.27 9.94 -14.88
N SER A 4 -70.27 9.97 -15.75
CA SER A 4 -68.90 9.53 -15.39
C SER A 4 -67.85 10.38 -16.11
N PHE A 5 -67.16 11.19 -15.31
CA PHE A 5 -65.94 11.91 -15.68
C PHE A 5 -64.75 10.98 -15.39
N ILE A 6 -64.00 10.60 -16.42
CA ILE A 6 -62.73 9.88 -16.28
C ILE A 6 -61.65 10.92 -15.97
N LYS A 7 -61.15 10.94 -14.73
CA LYS A 7 -59.96 11.70 -14.35
C LYS A 7 -58.73 10.82 -14.65
N ALA A 8 -57.95 11.20 -15.66
CA ALA A 8 -56.65 10.61 -15.92
C ALA A 8 -55.64 11.12 -14.88
N LEU A 9 -55.16 10.23 -14.02
CA LEU A 9 -54.09 10.49 -13.06
C LEU A 9 -52.76 10.29 -13.77
N VAL A 10 -52.09 11.38 -14.14
CA VAL A 10 -50.70 11.35 -14.64
C VAL A 10 -49.79 11.14 -13.43
N LEU A 11 -49.25 9.93 -13.29
CA LEU A 11 -48.30 9.58 -12.25
C LEU A 11 -46.88 9.97 -12.72
N SER A 12 -46.45 11.17 -12.36
CA SER A 12 -45.08 11.63 -12.60
C SER A 12 -44.11 10.89 -11.68
N THR A 13 -43.45 9.86 -12.19
CA THR A 13 -42.31 9.22 -11.52
C THR A 13 -41.10 10.14 -11.57
N VAL A 14 -40.87 10.88 -10.49
CA VAL A 14 -39.60 11.58 -10.26
C VAL A 14 -38.57 10.50 -9.87
N GLY A 15 -37.78 10.05 -10.83
CA GLY A 15 -36.63 9.19 -10.56
C GLY A 15 -35.59 9.99 -9.78
N ALA A 16 -35.43 9.71 -8.49
CA ALA A 16 -34.30 10.21 -7.73
C ALA A 16 -33.03 9.60 -8.34
N MET A 17 -32.15 10.45 -8.90
CA MET A 17 -30.78 10.06 -9.17
C MET A 17 -30.13 9.78 -7.83
N ALA A 18 -30.00 8.50 -7.45
CA ALA A 18 -29.20 8.10 -6.32
C ALA A 18 -27.74 8.39 -6.68
N TRP A 19 -27.14 9.37 -6.00
CA TRP A 19 -25.70 9.52 -5.97
C TRP A 19 -25.18 8.31 -5.17
N ALA A 20 -24.29 7.51 -5.75
CA ALA A 20 -23.70 6.40 -5.03
C ALA A 20 -22.85 6.99 -3.89
N GLU A 21 -23.27 6.79 -2.65
CA GLU A 21 -22.47 7.17 -1.48
C GLU A 21 -21.28 6.21 -1.35
N ASP A 22 -20.17 6.69 -0.76
CA ASP A 22 -19.03 5.83 -0.41
C ASP A 22 -19.49 4.61 0.41
N ALA A 23 -18.94 3.45 0.12
CA ALA A 23 -19.21 2.26 0.92
C ALA A 23 -18.63 2.45 2.34
N PRO A 24 -19.31 1.91 3.38
CA PRO A 24 -18.77 1.92 4.72
C PRO A 24 -17.53 1.03 4.82
N LEU A 25 -16.66 1.33 5.79
CA LEU A 25 -15.53 0.45 6.14
C LEU A 25 -16.05 -0.87 6.73
N GLN A 26 -15.80 -1.97 6.04
CA GLN A 26 -16.05 -3.32 6.53
C GLN A 26 -14.77 -3.92 7.09
N ARG A 27 -14.76 -4.21 8.38
CA ARG A 27 -13.63 -4.89 9.02
C ARG A 27 -13.64 -6.38 8.70
N LEU A 28 -12.50 -6.92 8.25
CA LEU A 28 -12.35 -8.31 7.85
C LEU A 28 -11.94 -9.16 9.06
N ASN A 29 -12.92 -9.61 9.84
CA ASN A 29 -12.69 -10.23 11.15
C ASN A 29 -12.57 -11.76 11.09
N THR A 30 -13.11 -12.39 10.05
CA THR A 30 -13.04 -13.82 9.83
C THR A 30 -12.17 -14.18 8.61
N GLY A 31 -11.87 -15.48 8.46
CA GLY A 31 -11.21 -15.98 7.26
C GLY A 31 -12.05 -15.80 6.00
N ASP A 32 -13.37 -15.93 6.13
CA ASP A 32 -14.30 -15.72 5.01
C ASP A 32 -14.37 -14.26 4.60
N ASP A 33 -14.39 -13.32 5.55
CA ASP A 33 -14.33 -11.88 5.24
C ASP A 33 -13.02 -11.51 4.52
N SER A 34 -11.92 -12.19 4.87
CA SER A 34 -10.59 -11.90 4.35
C SER A 34 -10.33 -12.51 2.98
N ARG A 35 -11.25 -13.34 2.46
CA ARG A 35 -11.03 -14.16 1.28
C ARG A 35 -10.73 -13.31 0.05
N GLY A 36 -9.57 -13.52 -0.54
CA GLY A 36 -9.09 -12.76 -1.70
C GLY A 36 -8.29 -11.51 -1.33
N TRP A 37 -8.17 -11.18 -0.04
CA TRP A 37 -7.46 -10.00 0.46
C TRP A 37 -6.21 -10.34 1.28
N GLU A 38 -5.87 -11.62 1.43
CA GLU A 38 -4.78 -12.09 2.29
C GLU A 38 -3.38 -11.69 1.79
N GLY A 39 -3.28 -11.30 0.52
CA GLY A 39 -2.07 -10.67 -0.05
C GLY A 39 -1.78 -9.28 0.53
N VAL A 40 -2.76 -8.64 1.15
CA VAL A 40 -2.60 -7.38 1.89
C VAL A 40 -2.13 -7.70 3.30
N GLY A 41 -1.12 -6.97 3.77
CA GLY A 41 -0.52 -7.23 5.07
C GLY A 41 -0.05 -5.98 5.77
N ARG A 42 0.15 -6.13 7.07
CA ARG A 42 0.71 -5.09 7.92
C ARG A 42 2.24 -5.13 7.84
N LEU A 43 2.86 -3.96 7.75
CA LEU A 43 4.31 -3.79 7.85
C LEU A 43 4.63 -3.25 9.24
N GLU A 44 5.28 -4.04 10.08
CA GLU A 44 5.84 -3.57 11.35
C GLU A 44 7.19 -2.91 11.09
N LEU A 45 7.38 -1.67 11.55
CA LEU A 45 8.54 -0.83 11.19
C LEU A 45 9.57 -0.73 12.31
N GLY A 46 9.85 -1.84 13.00
CA GLY A 46 10.95 -1.93 13.98
C GLY A 46 10.87 -0.94 15.16
N GLY A 47 9.66 -0.50 15.53
CA GLY A 47 9.41 0.46 16.61
C GLY A 47 8.94 1.84 16.15
N SER A 48 9.07 2.18 14.87
CA SER A 48 8.60 3.47 14.31
C SER A 48 7.12 3.47 13.92
N GLY A 49 6.35 2.45 14.34
CA GLY A 49 4.95 2.27 14.01
C GLY A 49 4.72 1.17 12.96
N PHE A 50 3.64 1.30 12.20
CA PHE A 50 3.29 0.35 11.14
C PHE A 50 2.71 1.04 9.90
N CYS A 51 2.81 0.33 8.78
CA CYS A 51 2.17 0.66 7.51
C CYS A 51 1.37 -0.53 6.99
N THR A 52 0.75 -0.36 5.84
CA THR A 52 0.17 -1.43 5.03
C THR A 52 1.09 -1.69 3.81
N GLY A 53 1.08 -2.92 3.30
CA GLY A 53 1.65 -3.27 2.00
C GLY A 53 0.88 -4.41 1.36
N ALA A 54 1.16 -4.68 0.09
CA ALA A 54 0.51 -5.75 -0.65
C ALA A 54 1.50 -6.57 -1.47
N LEU A 55 1.31 -7.89 -1.53
CA LEU A 55 2.08 -8.76 -2.40
C LEU A 55 1.73 -8.49 -3.86
N ILE A 56 2.75 -8.27 -4.69
CA ILE A 56 2.64 -8.20 -6.15
C ILE A 56 3.45 -9.30 -6.86
N ALA A 57 4.17 -10.10 -6.08
CA ALA A 57 4.76 -11.38 -6.46
C ALA A 57 4.97 -12.20 -5.17
N PRO A 58 5.26 -13.52 -5.24
CA PRO A 58 5.44 -14.33 -4.04
C PRO A 58 6.48 -13.79 -3.05
N ASP A 59 7.49 -13.05 -3.50
CA ASP A 59 8.53 -12.44 -2.67
C ASP A 59 8.62 -10.92 -2.78
N LEU A 60 7.63 -10.24 -3.39
CA LEU A 60 7.65 -8.78 -3.57
C LEU A 60 6.44 -8.12 -2.94
N VAL A 61 6.70 -7.19 -2.03
CA VAL A 61 5.68 -6.33 -1.41
C VAL A 61 5.80 -4.91 -1.98
N LEU A 62 4.68 -4.38 -2.46
CA LEU A 62 4.50 -2.99 -2.83
C LEU A 62 3.99 -2.20 -1.61
N THR A 63 4.59 -1.03 -1.36
CA THR A 63 4.21 -0.12 -0.27
C THR A 63 4.65 1.32 -0.57
N ALA A 64 4.39 2.23 0.35
CA ALA A 64 4.80 3.62 0.25
C ALA A 64 6.27 3.80 0.66
N ALA A 65 7.00 4.67 -0.03
CA ALA A 65 8.41 4.95 0.28
C ALA A 65 8.59 5.60 1.65
N HIS A 66 7.67 6.46 2.07
CA HIS A 66 7.75 7.15 3.35
C HIS A 66 7.69 6.20 4.56
N CYS A 67 7.13 5.00 4.39
CA CYS A 67 7.12 3.97 5.44
C CYS A 67 8.53 3.47 5.80
N LEU A 68 9.52 3.72 4.94
CA LEU A 68 10.92 3.34 5.17
C LEU A 68 11.74 4.44 5.85
N PHE A 69 11.07 5.46 6.40
CA PHE A 69 11.68 6.56 7.11
C PHE A 69 10.96 6.82 8.43
N ASP A 70 11.73 7.18 9.45
CA ASP A 70 11.18 7.61 10.72
C ASP A 70 10.64 9.05 10.60
N PRO A 71 9.37 9.32 10.96
CA PRO A 71 8.78 10.64 10.79
C PRO A 71 9.35 11.69 11.75
N ALA A 72 9.91 11.30 12.89
CA ALA A 72 10.48 12.21 13.87
C ALA A 72 11.92 12.60 13.54
N THR A 73 12.73 11.65 13.07
CA THR A 73 14.16 11.90 12.78
C THR A 73 14.45 12.13 11.29
N GLY A 74 13.59 11.65 10.40
CA GLY A 74 13.80 11.63 8.96
C GLY A 74 14.86 10.62 8.49
N GLU A 75 15.40 9.81 9.40
CA GLU A 75 16.34 8.76 9.09
C GLU A 75 15.63 7.55 8.48
N ARG A 76 16.37 6.72 7.73
CA ARG A 76 15.83 5.47 7.21
C ARG A 76 15.60 4.49 8.35
N VAL A 77 14.44 3.82 8.32
CA VAL A 77 14.18 2.67 9.19
C VAL A 77 15.17 1.56 8.84
N ASP A 78 15.71 0.90 9.87
CA ASP A 78 16.49 -0.32 9.69
C ASP A 78 15.59 -1.42 9.12
N PHE A 79 15.68 -1.66 7.81
CA PHE A 79 14.82 -2.64 7.14
C PHE A 79 15.03 -4.08 7.64
N GLY A 80 16.14 -4.37 8.32
CA GLY A 80 16.37 -5.65 8.99
C GLY A 80 15.39 -5.92 10.15
N LYS A 81 14.76 -4.85 10.66
CA LYS A 81 13.69 -4.86 11.68
C LYS A 81 12.28 -4.77 11.09
N ILE A 82 12.15 -4.64 9.78
CA ILE A 82 10.83 -4.63 9.14
C ILE A 82 10.33 -6.06 8.97
N GLU A 83 9.07 -6.27 9.33
CA GLU A 83 8.38 -7.54 9.11
C GLU A 83 7.06 -7.28 8.36
N PHE A 84 6.78 -8.11 7.35
CA PHE A 84 5.53 -8.15 6.63
C PHE A 84 4.66 -9.30 7.15
N LEU A 85 3.46 -8.95 7.60
CA LEU A 85 2.47 -9.83 8.21
C LEU A 85 1.28 -9.93 7.25
N ALA A 86 1.36 -10.85 6.29
CA ALA A 86 0.34 -11.06 5.26
C ALA A 86 -0.94 -11.64 5.87
N GLY A 87 -2.09 -11.05 5.56
CA GLY A 87 -3.38 -11.49 6.08
C GLY A 87 -3.47 -11.42 7.61
N LEU A 88 -2.78 -10.47 8.26
CA LEU A 88 -2.85 -10.29 9.71
C LEU A 88 -4.28 -10.02 10.15
N ARG A 89 -4.80 -10.86 11.04
CA ARG A 89 -6.14 -10.73 11.61
C ARG A 89 -6.18 -11.27 13.02
N ASN A 90 -6.77 -10.50 13.93
CA ASN A 90 -6.94 -10.82 15.34
C ASN A 90 -5.64 -11.33 16.01
N GLY A 91 -4.51 -10.69 15.67
CA GLY A 91 -3.20 -11.00 16.23
C GLY A 91 -2.42 -12.12 15.53
N ARG A 92 -2.99 -12.76 14.51
CA ARG A 92 -2.30 -13.82 13.74
C ARG A 92 -2.28 -13.52 12.24
N ALA A 93 -1.12 -13.69 11.62
CA ALA A 93 -0.95 -13.56 10.18
C ALA A 93 -0.91 -14.93 9.50
N GLU A 94 -1.35 -14.97 8.24
CA GLU A 94 -1.25 -16.15 7.38
C GLU A 94 0.21 -16.40 6.97
N ALA A 95 1.03 -15.34 6.90
CA ALA A 95 2.47 -15.45 6.71
C ALA A 95 3.24 -14.30 7.37
N TYR A 96 4.33 -14.64 8.06
CA TYR A 96 5.31 -13.70 8.62
C TYR A 96 6.58 -13.70 7.77
N ARG A 97 7.03 -12.54 7.30
CA ARG A 97 8.19 -12.42 6.41
C ARG A 97 9.08 -11.24 6.77
N ARG A 98 10.34 -11.53 7.06
CA ARG A 98 11.40 -10.53 7.14
C ARG A 98 11.78 -10.01 5.75
N ILE A 99 12.30 -8.79 5.69
CA ILE A 99 12.74 -8.14 4.46
C ILE A 99 14.21 -8.46 4.17
N ARG A 100 14.51 -8.82 2.91
CA ARG A 100 15.86 -9.07 2.40
C ARG A 100 16.50 -7.81 1.86
N ARG A 101 15.76 -7.09 1.02
CA ARG A 101 16.24 -5.93 0.25
C ARG A 101 15.10 -4.96 0.06
N VAL A 102 15.43 -3.68 -0.05
CA VAL A 102 14.46 -2.63 -0.35
C VAL A 102 14.95 -1.77 -1.51
N VAL A 103 14.01 -1.30 -2.33
CA VAL A 103 14.25 -0.28 -3.35
C VAL A 103 13.18 0.80 -3.21
N ILE A 104 13.63 2.05 -3.23
CA ILE A 104 12.79 3.24 -3.11
C ILE A 104 12.80 3.94 -4.45
N HIS A 105 11.66 4.46 -4.87
CA HIS A 105 11.55 5.19 -6.13
C HIS A 105 12.61 6.32 -6.20
N PRO A 106 13.40 6.40 -7.27
CA PRO A 106 14.61 7.24 -7.32
C PRO A 106 14.31 8.75 -7.22
N SER A 107 13.09 9.17 -7.55
CA SER A 107 12.64 10.56 -7.39
C SER A 107 12.09 10.89 -5.99
N TYR A 108 11.92 9.90 -5.11
CA TYR A 108 11.37 10.12 -3.78
C TYR A 108 12.37 10.88 -2.90
N ARG A 109 11.88 11.91 -2.20
CA ARG A 109 12.67 12.71 -1.25
C ARG A 109 11.85 12.89 0.01
N PHE A 110 12.29 12.26 1.11
CA PHE A 110 11.57 12.29 2.38
C PHE A 110 11.52 13.69 3.01
N SER A 111 12.62 14.44 2.93
CA SER A 111 12.76 15.78 3.54
C SER A 111 12.02 16.90 2.80
N GLU A 112 11.50 16.64 1.59
CA GLU A 112 10.69 17.61 0.86
C GLU A 112 9.27 17.71 1.46
N LYS A 113 8.64 18.89 1.37
CA LYS A 113 7.23 19.05 1.73
C LYS A 113 6.35 18.06 0.97
N ALA A 114 5.19 17.71 1.52
CA ALA A 114 4.19 16.84 0.90
C ALA A 114 3.56 17.51 -0.35
N THR A 115 4.35 17.64 -1.40
CA THR A 115 3.97 18.15 -2.71
C THR A 115 3.45 17.01 -3.58
N ALA A 116 2.74 17.34 -4.66
CA ALA A 116 2.32 16.35 -5.66
C ALA A 116 3.50 15.53 -6.24
N LYS A 117 4.69 16.12 -6.32
CA LYS A 117 5.91 15.41 -6.75
C LYS A 117 6.32 14.32 -5.75
N ARG A 118 6.28 14.64 -4.45
CA ARG A 118 6.60 13.67 -3.39
C ARG A 118 5.58 12.53 -3.39
N VAL A 119 4.29 12.83 -3.46
CA VAL A 119 3.21 11.83 -3.50
C VAL A 119 3.37 10.89 -4.70
N ARG A 120 3.52 11.42 -5.92
CA ARG A 120 3.69 10.59 -7.14
C ARG A 120 4.87 9.62 -7.07
N SER A 121 5.91 9.96 -6.31
CA SER A 121 7.11 9.12 -6.17
C SER A 121 7.14 8.33 -4.86
N ASP A 122 6.06 8.33 -4.09
CA ASP A 122 6.01 7.69 -2.78
C ASP A 122 5.75 6.18 -2.88
N LEU A 123 6.65 5.49 -3.59
CA LEU A 123 6.57 4.05 -3.88
C LEU A 123 7.88 3.35 -3.54
N ALA A 124 7.76 2.15 -2.98
CA ALA A 124 8.89 1.27 -2.71
C ALA A 124 8.51 -0.20 -2.94
N LEU A 125 9.50 -1.02 -3.29
CA LEU A 125 9.38 -2.47 -3.28
C LEU A 125 10.27 -3.05 -2.18
N LEU A 126 9.69 -3.98 -1.42
CA LEU A 126 10.40 -4.79 -0.44
C LEU A 126 10.48 -6.22 -0.95
N GLN A 127 11.70 -6.74 -1.09
CA GLN A 127 11.90 -8.15 -1.36
C GLN A 127 11.92 -8.93 -0.05
N LEU A 128 11.09 -9.96 0.05
CA LEU A 128 11.01 -10.83 1.21
C LEU A 128 12.22 -11.77 1.27
N LEU A 129 12.64 -12.12 2.49
CA LEU A 129 13.72 -13.08 2.72
C LEU A 129 13.36 -14.49 2.23
N ARG A 130 12.08 -14.84 2.31
CA ARG A 130 11.51 -16.08 1.75
C ARG A 130 10.19 -15.75 1.07
N PRO A 131 9.86 -16.38 -0.06
CA PRO A 131 8.58 -16.18 -0.70
C PRO A 131 7.41 -16.68 0.18
N VAL A 132 6.23 -16.12 -0.04
CA VAL A 132 4.96 -16.66 0.41
C VAL A 132 4.45 -17.58 -0.69
N ARG A 133 4.49 -18.89 -0.42
CA ARG A 133 4.03 -19.95 -1.33
C ARG A 133 3.12 -20.89 -0.56
N ASN A 134 1.89 -20.44 -0.33
CA ASN A 134 0.82 -21.25 0.26
C ASN A 134 -0.45 -21.07 -0.58
N THR A 135 -1.54 -21.73 -0.20
CA THR A 135 -2.81 -21.74 -0.94
C THR A 135 -3.80 -20.67 -0.45
N ILE A 136 -3.36 -19.78 0.44
CA ILE A 136 -4.23 -18.79 1.09
C ILE A 136 -3.84 -17.39 0.62
N VAL A 137 -2.55 -17.10 0.58
CA VAL A 137 -2.01 -15.78 0.28
C VAL A 137 -1.58 -15.74 -1.18
N HIS A 138 -2.32 -14.98 -1.97
CA HIS A 138 -2.05 -14.77 -3.39
C HIS A 138 -1.56 -13.35 -3.65
N PRO A 139 -0.52 -13.16 -4.49
CA PRO A 139 -0.15 -11.83 -4.97
C PRO A 139 -1.22 -11.23 -5.88
N PHE A 140 -1.29 -9.90 -5.91
CA PHE A 140 -2.16 -9.14 -6.80
C PHE A 140 -1.41 -8.69 -8.05
N GLU A 141 -2.14 -8.66 -9.16
CA GLU A 141 -1.69 -7.98 -10.36
C GLU A 141 -1.76 -6.46 -10.18
N THR A 142 -0.90 -5.74 -10.90
CA THR A 142 -0.96 -4.28 -11.00
C THR A 142 -1.71 -3.88 -12.25
N GLY A 143 -2.65 -2.95 -12.13
CA GLY A 143 -3.48 -2.45 -13.21
C GLY A 143 -3.12 -1.06 -13.68
N VAL A 144 -3.87 -0.57 -14.66
CA VAL A 144 -3.77 0.81 -15.14
C VAL A 144 -4.47 1.77 -14.17
N HIS A 145 -4.02 3.02 -14.15
CA HIS A 145 -4.59 4.05 -13.29
C HIS A 145 -6.09 4.27 -13.56
N PRO A 146 -6.86 4.68 -12.54
CA PRO A 146 -8.25 5.05 -12.70
C PRO A 146 -8.46 6.44 -13.29
N ASP A 147 -9.62 6.62 -13.89
CA ASP A 147 -10.13 7.90 -14.37
C ASP A 147 -10.91 8.63 -13.27
N GLN A 148 -11.07 9.94 -13.44
CA GLN A 148 -11.91 10.73 -12.54
C GLN A 148 -13.36 10.24 -12.64
N GLY A 149 -14.00 10.02 -11.50
CA GLY A 149 -15.34 9.44 -11.40
C GLY A 149 -15.36 7.91 -11.35
N ASP A 150 -14.23 7.23 -11.51
CA ASP A 150 -14.16 5.79 -11.26
C ASP A 150 -14.36 5.48 -9.77
N SER A 151 -14.97 4.33 -9.49
CA SER A 151 -15.02 3.75 -8.15
C SER A 151 -13.82 2.83 -7.93
N VAL A 152 -13.19 2.96 -6.77
CA VAL A 152 -12.05 2.14 -6.33
C VAL A 152 -12.30 1.58 -4.93
N GLY A 153 -11.61 0.49 -4.59
CA GLY A 153 -11.62 -0.09 -3.26
C GLY A 153 -10.28 0.08 -2.54
N VAL A 154 -10.28 0.09 -1.22
CA VAL A 154 -9.05 0.13 -0.41
C VAL A 154 -9.12 -0.94 0.66
N VAL A 155 -8.07 -1.77 0.76
CA VAL A 155 -7.87 -2.65 1.91
C VAL A 155 -6.68 -2.14 2.70
N SER A 156 -6.89 -1.81 3.97
CA SER A 156 -5.83 -1.24 4.79
C SER A 156 -5.88 -1.68 6.25
N TYR A 157 -4.76 -1.49 6.94
CA TYR A 157 -4.74 -1.39 8.39
C TYR A 157 -4.75 0.10 8.77
N ALA A 158 -5.22 0.41 9.97
CA ALA A 158 -5.17 1.75 10.53
C ALA A 158 -5.14 1.71 12.06
N LEU A 159 -4.80 2.81 12.71
CA LEU A 159 -4.60 2.90 14.17
C LEU A 159 -5.78 2.33 14.98
N ASP A 160 -6.99 2.66 14.59
CA ASP A 160 -8.26 2.23 15.19
C ASP A 160 -8.66 0.78 14.84
N ARG A 161 -7.93 0.16 13.91
CA ARG A 161 -8.16 -1.18 13.36
C ARG A 161 -6.86 -1.90 13.06
N ALA A 162 -5.90 -1.82 13.97
CA ALA A 162 -4.54 -2.30 13.73
C ALA A 162 -4.43 -3.85 13.78
N ALA A 163 -5.43 -4.51 14.36
CA ALA A 163 -5.44 -5.96 14.58
C ALA A 163 -6.05 -6.76 13.41
N ALA A 164 -6.80 -6.13 12.51
CA ALA A 164 -7.40 -6.76 11.33
C ALA A 164 -7.67 -5.68 10.26
N PRO A 165 -7.52 -5.97 8.97
CA PRO A 165 -7.72 -4.97 7.94
C PRO A 165 -9.20 -4.62 7.81
N SER A 166 -9.47 -3.46 7.21
CA SER A 166 -10.81 -3.15 6.69
C SER A 166 -10.75 -2.95 5.19
N LEU A 167 -11.80 -3.42 4.52
CA LEU A 167 -12.12 -3.14 3.14
C LEU A 167 -13.11 -1.97 3.10
N GLN A 168 -12.77 -0.96 2.32
CA GLN A 168 -13.75 -0.03 1.78
C GLN A 168 -13.97 -0.43 0.32
N GLU A 169 -15.12 -0.98 -0.01
CA GLU A 169 -15.37 -1.57 -1.34
C GLU A 169 -15.48 -0.52 -2.45
N ALA A 170 -16.06 0.63 -2.12
CA ALA A 170 -16.28 1.72 -3.05
C ALA A 170 -15.96 3.06 -2.38
N CYS A 171 -15.04 3.79 -3.00
CA CYS A 171 -14.81 5.22 -2.82
C CYS A 171 -14.49 5.84 -4.19
N ASP A 172 -14.78 7.13 -4.32
CA ASP A 172 -14.69 7.83 -5.60
C ASP A 172 -13.31 8.40 -5.87
N VAL A 173 -12.89 8.32 -7.14
CA VAL A 173 -11.79 9.12 -7.67
C VAL A 173 -12.29 10.53 -7.96
N ILE A 174 -12.05 11.43 -7.00
CA ILE A 174 -12.44 12.85 -7.06
C ILE A 174 -11.67 13.58 -8.16
N HIS A 175 -10.36 13.37 -8.22
CA HIS A 175 -9.51 14.08 -9.18
C HIS A 175 -8.20 13.32 -9.44
N ARG A 176 -7.61 13.58 -10.61
CA ARG A 176 -6.31 13.06 -11.00
C ARG A 176 -5.45 14.18 -11.54
N SER A 177 -4.25 14.34 -10.99
CA SER A 177 -3.30 15.33 -11.51
C SER A 177 -1.86 14.89 -11.35
N LYS A 178 -1.11 14.92 -12.46
CA LYS A 178 0.36 14.73 -12.49
C LYS A 178 0.83 13.50 -11.68
N GLY A 179 0.22 12.33 -11.89
CA GLY A 179 0.60 11.08 -11.21
C GLY A 179 0.12 10.95 -9.76
N VAL A 180 -0.76 11.85 -9.31
CA VAL A 180 -1.41 11.80 -8.00
C VAL A 180 -2.89 11.55 -8.20
N LEU A 181 -3.42 10.62 -7.40
CA LEU A 181 -4.83 10.30 -7.31
C LEU A 181 -5.42 10.93 -6.05
N VAL A 182 -6.53 11.64 -6.18
CA VAL A 182 -7.30 12.20 -5.05
C VAL A 182 -8.60 11.42 -4.95
N MET A 183 -8.88 10.87 -3.79
CA MET A 183 -10.01 9.96 -3.58
C MET A 183 -10.73 10.22 -2.25
N SER A 184 -12.01 9.87 -2.17
CA SER A 184 -12.84 10.02 -0.96
C SER A 184 -12.56 8.96 0.11
N CYS A 185 -11.72 7.96 -0.18
CA CYS A 185 -11.49 6.81 0.69
C CYS A 185 -11.06 7.20 2.12
N ASP A 186 -11.61 6.49 3.11
CA ASP A 186 -11.31 6.66 4.51
C ASP A 186 -9.96 6.02 4.87
N VAL A 187 -8.97 6.88 5.05
CA VAL A 187 -7.60 6.50 5.43
C VAL A 187 -7.18 7.21 6.72
N ASN A 188 -6.46 6.47 7.56
CA ASN A 188 -5.93 6.98 8.80
C ASN A 188 -4.47 6.51 8.99
N PHE A 189 -3.82 6.90 10.08
CA PHE A 189 -2.45 6.48 10.38
C PHE A 189 -2.36 4.94 10.35
N GLY A 190 -1.38 4.42 9.61
CA GLY A 190 -1.24 2.98 9.32
C GLY A 190 -1.74 2.54 7.94
N SER A 191 -2.62 3.33 7.31
CA SER A 191 -3.11 3.06 5.94
C SER A 191 -2.09 3.41 4.86
N SER A 192 -1.02 4.12 5.21
CA SER A 192 0.12 4.36 4.35
C SER A 192 0.64 3.07 3.71
N GLY A 193 0.85 3.09 2.41
CA GLY A 193 1.29 1.92 1.63
C GLY A 193 0.18 0.94 1.28
N ALA A 194 -1.07 1.20 1.69
CA ALA A 194 -2.20 0.35 1.34
C ALA A 194 -2.46 0.35 -0.17
N PRO A 195 -2.80 -0.82 -0.75
CA PRO A 195 -3.23 -0.90 -2.13
C PRO A 195 -4.60 -0.25 -2.33
N VAL A 196 -4.71 0.49 -3.42
CA VAL A 196 -5.98 0.95 -3.99
C VAL A 196 -6.29 0.02 -5.16
N PHE A 197 -7.47 -0.59 -5.13
CA PHE A 197 -7.90 -1.59 -6.09
C PHE A 197 -8.91 -1.01 -7.07
N ARG A 198 -8.76 -1.40 -8.33
CA ARG A 198 -9.89 -1.49 -9.24
C ARG A 198 -10.39 -2.93 -9.19
N ILE A 199 -11.69 -3.10 -8.95
CA ILE A 199 -12.34 -4.40 -8.89
C ILE A 199 -13.26 -4.52 -10.12
N GLN A 200 -12.89 -5.38 -11.06
CA GLN A 200 -13.67 -5.62 -12.29
C GLN A 200 -13.75 -7.13 -12.53
N ASP A 201 -14.96 -7.62 -12.85
CA ASP A 201 -15.23 -9.04 -13.12
C ASP A 201 -14.69 -9.99 -12.03
N GLY A 202 -14.78 -9.57 -10.77
CA GLY A 202 -14.29 -10.32 -9.60
C GLY A 202 -12.76 -10.35 -9.46
N GLN A 203 -12.01 -9.61 -10.28
CA GLN A 203 -10.56 -9.50 -10.20
C GLN A 203 -10.16 -8.14 -9.62
N ALA A 204 -9.38 -8.17 -8.54
CA ALA A 204 -8.81 -6.98 -7.93
C ALA A 204 -7.40 -6.73 -8.48
N GLN A 205 -7.20 -5.57 -9.09
CA GLN A 205 -5.89 -5.10 -9.55
C GLN A 205 -5.47 -3.87 -8.76
N ILE A 206 -4.22 -3.81 -8.31
CA ILE A 206 -3.70 -2.63 -7.62
C ILE A 206 -3.43 -1.55 -8.66
N VAL A 207 -4.06 -0.39 -8.51
CA VAL A 207 -3.96 0.73 -9.46
C VAL A 207 -3.28 1.97 -8.85
N SER A 208 -3.16 2.01 -7.53
CA SER A 208 -2.49 3.09 -6.79
C SER A 208 -2.09 2.60 -5.40
N VAL A 209 -1.22 3.35 -4.72
CA VAL A 209 -0.81 3.11 -3.32
C VAL A 209 -1.11 4.34 -2.48
N ILE A 210 -1.74 4.17 -1.32
CA ILE A 210 -2.02 5.27 -0.38
C ILE A 210 -0.72 5.88 0.13
N SER A 211 -0.57 7.19 -0.07
CA SER A 211 0.63 7.95 0.29
C SER A 211 0.35 8.91 1.44
N ALA A 212 -0.73 9.70 1.36
CA ALA A 212 -1.02 10.71 2.36
C ALA A 212 -2.52 10.96 2.53
N LYS A 213 -2.88 11.66 3.60
CA LYS A 213 -4.19 12.27 3.78
C LYS A 213 -4.09 13.78 3.56
N ALA A 214 -5.12 14.36 2.98
CA ALA A 214 -5.22 15.80 2.74
C ALA A 214 -6.65 16.29 3.00
N GLN A 215 -6.88 17.59 2.78
CA GLN A 215 -8.19 18.19 2.86
C GLN A 215 -8.42 19.06 1.62
N VAL A 216 -9.58 18.90 0.98
CA VAL A 216 -10.02 19.67 -0.19
C VAL A 216 -11.41 20.21 0.13
N ASP A 217 -11.60 21.52 0.04
CA ASP A 217 -12.88 22.19 0.33
C ASP A 217 -13.51 21.78 1.67
N GLY A 218 -12.67 21.57 2.69
CA GLY A 218 -13.10 21.15 4.03
C GLY A 218 -13.33 19.66 4.20
N GLN A 219 -13.32 18.87 3.12
CA GLN A 219 -13.49 17.41 3.16
C GLN A 219 -12.15 16.69 3.22
N LYS A 220 -12.06 15.64 4.05
CA LYS A 220 -10.87 14.78 4.12
C LYS A 220 -10.81 13.93 2.85
N VAL A 221 -9.63 13.84 2.26
CA VAL A 221 -9.37 13.02 1.07
C VAL A 221 -8.10 12.20 1.26
N ALA A 222 -8.01 11.05 0.60
CA ALA A 222 -6.78 10.30 0.49
C ALA A 222 -6.03 10.67 -0.80
N LEU A 223 -4.70 10.66 -0.72
CA LEU A 223 -3.80 10.86 -1.84
C LEU A 223 -3.07 9.56 -2.15
N GLY A 224 -3.15 9.15 -3.41
CA GLY A 224 -2.51 7.95 -3.93
C GLY A 224 -1.39 8.25 -4.92
N ALA A 225 -0.32 7.46 -4.88
CA ALA A 225 0.72 7.43 -5.89
C ALA A 225 0.29 6.48 -7.04
N GLN A 226 0.29 6.99 -8.27
CA GLN A 226 0.03 6.16 -9.45
C GLN A 226 1.19 5.21 -9.73
N LEU A 227 0.86 4.05 -10.30
CA LEU A 227 1.84 3.00 -10.56
C LEU A 227 2.57 3.14 -11.90
N ASP A 228 2.05 3.94 -12.84
CA ASP A 228 2.50 4.13 -14.24
C ASP A 228 4.01 3.93 -14.45
N GLY A 229 4.43 2.71 -14.82
CA GLY A 229 5.82 2.32 -15.06
C GLY A 229 6.75 2.32 -13.84
N SER A 230 6.28 2.83 -12.70
CA SER A 230 7.04 2.92 -11.45
C SER A 230 7.29 1.54 -10.86
N VAL A 231 6.34 0.62 -10.97
CA VAL A 231 6.52 -0.76 -10.49
C VAL A 231 7.58 -1.48 -11.32
N GLU A 232 7.55 -1.33 -12.63
CA GLU A 232 8.50 -1.91 -13.59
C GLU A 232 9.90 -1.32 -13.38
N LEU A 233 9.98 -0.01 -13.20
CA LEU A 233 11.22 0.68 -12.83
C LEU A 233 11.82 0.11 -11.54
N LEU A 234 11.01 -0.03 -10.49
CA LEU A 234 11.46 -0.57 -9.20
C LEU A 234 11.88 -2.04 -9.32
N LYS A 235 11.14 -2.87 -10.08
CA LYS A 235 11.53 -4.26 -10.39
C LYS A 235 12.86 -4.31 -11.15
N SER A 236 13.08 -3.42 -12.12
CA SER A 236 14.33 -3.29 -12.85
C SER A 236 15.50 -2.85 -11.97
N GLN A 237 15.26 -1.92 -11.03
CA GLN A 237 16.28 -1.49 -10.07
C GLN A 237 16.63 -2.62 -9.09
N LEU A 238 15.63 -3.36 -8.61
CA LEU A 238 15.82 -4.49 -7.73
C LEU A 238 16.66 -5.61 -8.37
N SER A 239 16.41 -5.91 -9.64
CA SER A 239 17.15 -6.92 -10.40
C SER A 239 18.58 -6.49 -10.76
N SER A 240 18.77 -5.22 -11.14
CA SER A 240 20.11 -4.67 -11.44
C SER A 240 20.95 -4.34 -10.20
N GLY A 241 20.34 -4.26 -9.02
CA GLY A 241 21.00 -3.85 -7.77
C GLY A 241 21.15 -2.33 -7.60
N VAL A 242 20.74 -1.52 -8.59
CA VAL A 242 20.81 -0.06 -8.53
C VAL A 242 19.81 0.48 -7.52
N GLY A 243 20.28 1.35 -6.60
CA GLY A 243 19.41 1.95 -5.58
C GLY A 243 18.87 0.98 -4.53
N VAL A 244 19.34 -0.28 -4.55
CA VAL A 244 18.92 -1.31 -3.62
C VAL A 244 19.74 -1.20 -2.34
N THR A 245 19.06 -1.12 -1.20
CA THR A 245 19.73 -1.27 0.09
C THR A 245 19.71 -2.76 0.46
N GLN A 246 20.91 -3.36 0.61
CA GLN A 246 21.08 -4.81 0.78
C GLN A 246 21.63 -5.25 2.14
N ASP A 247 22.11 -4.32 2.98
CA ASP A 247 22.81 -4.66 4.21
C ASP A 247 21.87 -5.23 5.28
N PHE A 248 21.77 -6.55 5.31
CA PHE A 248 21.15 -7.36 6.37
C PHE A 248 21.89 -7.27 7.72
N MET A 249 23.03 -6.59 7.76
CA MET A 249 23.81 -6.45 8.98
C MET A 249 23.59 -5.08 9.63
N PRO A 250 23.37 -5.02 10.95
CA PRO A 250 23.56 -3.78 11.68
C PRO A 250 24.97 -3.32 11.33
N ARG A 251 25.12 -2.11 10.78
CA ARG A 251 26.43 -1.49 10.70
C ARG A 251 26.99 -1.50 12.11
N ILE A 252 27.96 -2.38 12.39
CA ILE A 252 28.72 -2.30 13.63
C ILE A 252 29.34 -0.91 13.59
N ARG A 253 28.90 -0.02 14.50
CA ARG A 253 29.50 1.30 14.67
C ARG A 253 31.00 1.10 14.85
N GLY A 254 31.80 1.47 13.84
CA GLY A 254 33.25 1.34 13.85
C GLY A 254 33.87 0.41 12.79
N ALA A 255 33.10 -0.29 11.96
CA ALA A 255 33.68 -1.08 10.86
C ALA A 255 34.00 -0.19 9.65
N VAL A 256 35.28 0.09 9.43
CA VAL A 256 35.81 0.75 8.22
C VAL A 256 35.97 -0.31 7.13
N PRO A 257 35.52 -0.07 5.88
CA PRO A 257 35.79 -0.98 4.78
C PRO A 257 37.30 -0.98 4.50
N VAL A 258 37.94 -2.15 4.65
CA VAL A 258 39.34 -2.33 4.26
C VAL A 258 39.39 -2.31 2.73
N THR A 259 39.66 -1.14 2.17
CA THR A 259 40.11 -0.99 0.80
C THR A 259 41.64 -1.12 0.81
N GLY A 260 42.15 -2.25 0.38
CA GLY A 260 43.59 -2.45 0.33
C GLY A 260 44.00 -3.91 0.30
N ARG A 261 44.41 -4.36 -0.89
CA ARG A 261 45.10 -5.63 -1.10
C ARG A 261 46.44 -5.59 -0.35
N SER A 262 46.58 -6.35 0.73
CA SER A 262 47.89 -6.76 1.23
C SER A 262 47.84 -8.20 1.72
N VAL A 263 48.73 -9.01 1.12
CA VAL A 263 49.04 -10.39 1.48
C VAL A 263 49.49 -10.43 2.95
N GLY A 264 48.82 -11.24 3.79
CA GLY A 264 49.20 -11.43 5.19
C GLY A 264 48.30 -12.47 5.87
N GLY A 265 48.91 -13.55 6.36
CA GLY A 265 48.26 -14.83 6.65
C GLY A 265 47.23 -14.84 7.78
N ALA A 266 46.20 -15.67 7.60
CA ALA A 266 45.25 -16.00 8.65
C ALA A 266 45.94 -16.84 9.73
N LYS A 267 45.95 -16.33 10.98
CA LYS A 267 46.36 -17.09 12.15
C LYS A 267 45.13 -17.82 12.69
N PHE A 268 45.05 -19.12 12.42
CA PHE A 268 44.06 -20.00 13.03
C PHE A 268 44.34 -20.10 14.53
N VAL A 269 43.32 -19.85 15.36
CA VAL A 269 43.32 -20.29 16.76
C VAL A 269 42.80 -21.73 16.76
N LYS A 270 43.64 -22.65 17.24
CA LYS A 270 43.30 -24.05 17.53
C LYS A 270 42.81 -24.16 18.98
N PRO A 271 42.02 -25.21 19.31
CA PRO A 271 40.91 -25.18 20.28
C PRO A 271 41.29 -24.82 21.71
#